data_AF-A0A9W4CNW3-F1
#
_entry.id   AF-A0A9W4CNW3-F1
#
_cell.length_a   1.000
_cell.length_b   1.000
_cell.length_c   1.000
_cell.angle_alpha   90.00
_cell.angle_beta   90.00
_cell.angle_gamma   90.00
#
_symmetry.space_group_name_H-M   'P 1'
#
loop_
_entity.id
_entity.type
_entity.pdbx_description
1 polymer ?
#
loop_
_entity_poly.entity_id
_entity_poly.type
_entity_poly.pdbx_seq_one_letter_code
_entity_poly.pdbx_strand_id
1 'polypeptide(L)'
;MFDLSKINIIKTDQQRNSSYAFVGLQRNKETDRLEFWLPLGFDDFDHTDFNLVKGFFFKMYRTFKTYLQRKQNYMQRKNITINRDGIIENENGFSFINENNEQVVFYGKLNSLDKILEGYDELRISSLEKKQMRSQEIDYSKIHRYMHQAIYLDHDVIYIDEMNIAKNILVKESPPILQLFCFIYTEIKRELEELENISDRAAELAEEFKENYLQPNSSLFGEDTFAETVDILKETLEDIDTKTAYKDDDYWHFFEAVEAFLYGERQEDNEGIYWGFKTFYDIWEDMCQTYVLNTPEYKERAIFADVKGRLENYLRDNNYRVNPFEFKLNNLERSGLRPDLVLKEKEKRIEDFYTDNSIGYKQGRRAYGVRFNNYEYLRNNYPEILDEFDKVCQKEPNHKTGGTFQYMFSEDLKCFEQFVLDKIGYISLFYITIIDYKYMRISDYESYSPYENGENKVKDDIQKQLIYEWTVQQNWKAKTESEFWIPYFSNDPLEFEKIPPLKVNNTHFNKSQIKLVKINFKILQDFYIKQGLL
;
A
#
# COMPACT_ATOMS: atom_id res chain seq x y z
N MET A 1 -7.56 -20.13 12.74
CA MET A 1 -7.61 -19.59 11.37
C MET A 1 -9.05 -19.30 10.92
N PHE A 2 -9.30 -18.21 10.21
CA PHE A 2 -10.64 -17.88 9.67
C PHE A 2 -10.76 -18.27 8.19
N ASP A 3 -11.96 -18.68 7.82
CA ASP A 3 -12.32 -19.09 6.48
C ASP A 3 -12.84 -17.89 5.68
N LEU A 4 -12.04 -17.39 4.73
CA LEU A 4 -12.40 -16.23 3.90
C LEU A 4 -13.73 -16.43 3.14
N SER A 5 -14.11 -17.67 2.82
CA SER A 5 -15.37 -17.97 2.10
C SER A 5 -16.62 -17.71 2.96
N LYS A 6 -16.46 -17.67 4.28
CA LYS A 6 -17.56 -17.50 5.26
C LYS A 6 -17.64 -16.08 5.82
N ILE A 7 -16.81 -15.16 5.34
CA ILE A 7 -16.77 -13.77 5.83
C ILE A 7 -17.78 -12.93 5.07
N ASN A 8 -18.57 -12.15 5.82
CA ASN A 8 -19.50 -11.20 5.23
C ASN A 8 -18.75 -9.94 4.78
N ILE A 9 -19.01 -9.44 3.58
CA ILE A 9 -18.31 -8.27 3.03
C ILE A 9 -19.15 -7.01 3.18
N ILE A 10 -18.59 -5.98 3.84
CA ILE A 10 -19.21 -4.67 4.06
C ILE A 10 -18.54 -3.66 3.14
N LYS A 11 -19.20 -3.36 2.01
CA LYS A 11 -18.64 -2.54 0.93
C LYS A 11 -19.45 -1.30 0.58
N THR A 12 -20.76 -1.28 0.85
CA THR A 12 -21.62 -0.15 0.48
C THR A 12 -21.86 0.80 1.63
N ASP A 13 -22.17 2.05 1.28
CA ASP A 13 -22.53 3.10 2.24
C ASP A 13 -23.74 2.72 3.11
N GLN A 14 -24.72 2.02 2.54
CA GLN A 14 -25.94 1.60 3.22
C GLN A 14 -25.69 0.56 4.32
N GLN A 15 -24.66 -0.28 4.14
CA GLN A 15 -24.28 -1.29 5.13
C GLN A 15 -23.52 -0.65 6.32
N ARG A 16 -23.02 0.58 6.19
CA ARG A 16 -22.22 1.28 7.21
C ARG A 16 -23.10 2.14 8.11
N ASN A 17 -23.48 1.63 9.27
CA ASN A 17 -24.39 2.32 10.19
C ASN A 17 -23.77 3.47 11.02
N SER A 18 -22.46 3.71 11.01
CA SER A 18 -21.80 4.92 11.61
C SER A 18 -20.27 4.86 11.69
N SER A 19 -19.64 3.69 11.57
CA SER A 19 -18.17 3.56 11.61
C SER A 19 -17.56 4.00 10.27
N TYR A 20 -17.45 5.31 10.07
CA TYR A 20 -17.05 5.90 8.78
C TYR A 20 -15.61 5.56 8.37
N ALA A 21 -14.72 5.34 9.35
CA ALA A 21 -13.29 5.20 9.11
C ALA A 21 -12.72 3.79 9.36
N PHE A 22 -13.52 2.82 9.80
CA PHE A 22 -13.01 1.47 10.02
C PHE A 22 -12.85 0.69 8.70
N VAL A 23 -11.68 0.07 8.53
CA VAL A 23 -11.36 -0.85 7.45
C VAL A 23 -10.61 -2.04 8.04
N GLY A 24 -11.09 -3.26 7.77
CA GLY A 24 -10.53 -4.50 8.29
C GLY A 24 -11.58 -5.52 8.73
N LEU A 25 -11.16 -6.51 9.50
CA LEU A 25 -11.99 -7.59 10.03
C LEU A 25 -12.54 -7.23 11.42
N GLN A 26 -13.87 -7.26 11.53
CA GLN A 26 -14.59 -7.05 12.79
C GLN A 26 -15.72 -8.07 12.89
N ARG A 27 -16.03 -8.52 14.10
CA ARG A 27 -17.19 -9.34 14.37
C ARG A 27 -18.40 -8.45 14.69
N ASN A 28 -19.50 -8.75 14.02
CA ASN A 28 -20.76 -8.08 14.24
C ASN A 28 -21.32 -8.44 15.63
N LYS A 29 -21.62 -7.44 16.45
CA LYS A 29 -22.11 -7.65 17.83
C LYS A 29 -23.50 -8.30 17.91
N GLU A 30 -24.31 -8.18 16.86
CA GLU A 30 -25.68 -8.72 16.82
C GLU A 30 -25.73 -10.12 16.22
N THR A 31 -24.97 -10.36 15.15
CA THR A 31 -25.01 -11.64 14.41
C THR A 31 -23.89 -12.61 14.79
N ASP A 32 -22.91 -12.14 15.57
CA ASP A 32 -21.68 -12.86 15.90
C ASP A 32 -20.85 -13.29 14.67
N ARG A 33 -21.18 -12.80 13.46
CA ARG A 33 -20.46 -13.17 12.23
C ARG A 33 -19.25 -12.27 12.01
N LEU A 34 -18.20 -12.83 11.42
CA LEU A 34 -17.04 -12.06 10.99
C LEU A 34 -17.36 -11.27 9.71
N GLU A 35 -17.02 -9.99 9.72
CA GLU A 35 -17.25 -9.05 8.64
C GLU A 35 -15.94 -8.42 8.18
N PHE A 36 -15.73 -8.36 6.86
CA PHE A 36 -14.64 -7.62 6.25
C PHE A 36 -15.16 -6.27 5.73
N TRP A 37 -14.76 -5.21 6.40
CA TRP A 37 -15.07 -3.83 6.07
C TRP A 37 -14.04 -3.31 5.07
N LEU A 38 -14.47 -3.11 3.82
CA LEU A 38 -13.60 -2.60 2.75
C LEU A 38 -13.37 -1.08 2.89
N PRO A 39 -12.48 -0.44 2.12
CA PRO A 39 -12.42 1.02 2.09
C PRO A 39 -13.68 1.65 1.49
N LEU A 40 -13.90 2.95 1.71
CA LEU A 40 -14.95 3.72 1.05
C LEU A 40 -14.75 3.73 -0.47
N GLY A 41 -15.84 3.79 -1.25
CA GLY A 41 -15.80 3.80 -2.72
C GLY A 41 -15.65 2.41 -3.36
N PHE A 42 -15.89 1.34 -2.62
CA PHE A 42 -15.82 -0.06 -3.06
C PHE A 42 -17.18 -0.64 -3.51
N ASP A 43 -18.17 0.20 -3.84
CA ASP A 43 -19.50 -0.24 -4.27
C ASP A 43 -19.46 -1.20 -5.46
N ASP A 44 -18.54 -0.98 -6.40
CA ASP A 44 -18.33 -1.79 -7.62
C ASP A 44 -17.42 -3.02 -7.40
N PHE A 45 -16.97 -3.28 -6.17
CA PHE A 45 -16.10 -4.42 -5.87
C PHE A 45 -16.85 -5.75 -6.01
N ASP A 46 -16.29 -6.67 -6.82
CA ASP A 46 -16.83 -8.01 -7.01
C ASP A 46 -16.40 -8.93 -5.87
N HIS A 47 -17.28 -9.06 -4.88
CA HIS A 47 -17.07 -9.95 -3.74
C HIS A 47 -17.52 -11.39 -4.00
N THR A 48 -18.02 -11.71 -5.20
CA THR A 48 -18.42 -13.08 -5.56
C THR A 48 -17.23 -13.91 -6.05
N ASP A 49 -16.15 -13.25 -6.51
CA ASP A 49 -14.88 -13.90 -6.84
C ASP A 49 -14.01 -14.05 -5.58
N PHE A 50 -13.88 -15.29 -5.10
CA PHE A 50 -13.06 -15.61 -3.94
C PHE A 50 -11.58 -15.22 -4.11
N ASN A 51 -11.00 -15.42 -5.30
CA ASN A 51 -9.60 -15.08 -5.53
C ASN A 51 -9.37 -13.57 -5.49
N LEU A 52 -10.35 -12.80 -5.96
CA LEU A 52 -10.30 -11.34 -5.88
C LEU A 52 -10.41 -10.86 -4.42
N VAL A 53 -11.31 -11.44 -3.63
CA VAL A 53 -11.43 -11.15 -2.18
C VAL A 53 -10.15 -11.52 -1.43
N LYS A 54 -9.63 -12.73 -1.66
CA LYS A 54 -8.38 -13.21 -1.05
C LYS A 54 -7.20 -12.30 -1.42
N GLY A 55 -7.00 -12.02 -2.71
CA GLY A 55 -5.94 -11.15 -3.17
C GLY A 55 -6.05 -9.76 -2.56
N PHE A 56 -7.26 -9.20 -2.46
CA PHE A 56 -7.47 -7.91 -1.82
C PHE A 56 -7.15 -7.92 -0.32
N PHE A 57 -7.53 -8.99 0.40
CA PHE A 57 -7.20 -9.16 1.81
C PHE A 57 -5.68 -9.11 2.05
N PHE A 58 -4.89 -9.88 1.30
CA PHE A 58 -3.43 -9.87 1.43
C PHE A 58 -2.79 -8.55 0.99
N LYS A 59 -3.36 -7.88 -0.02
CA LYS A 59 -2.94 -6.51 -0.39
C LYS A 59 -3.18 -5.51 0.73
N MET A 60 -4.32 -5.58 1.41
CA MET A 60 -4.61 -4.75 2.58
C MET A 60 -3.64 -5.04 3.73
N TYR A 61 -3.31 -6.31 3.98
CA TYR A 61 -2.28 -6.69 4.94
C TYR A 61 -0.91 -6.06 4.63
N ARG A 62 -0.46 -6.13 3.37
CA ARG A 62 0.78 -5.47 2.93
C ARG A 62 0.72 -3.95 3.07
N THR A 63 -0.43 -3.35 2.76
CA THR A 63 -0.67 -1.90 2.92
C THR A 63 -0.48 -1.48 4.39
N PHE A 64 -1.11 -2.22 5.30
CA PHE A 64 -1.04 -1.97 6.74
C PHE A 64 0.37 -2.14 7.30
N LYS A 65 1.09 -3.21 6.90
CA LYS A 65 2.50 -3.41 7.28
C LYS A 65 3.40 -2.29 6.76
N THR A 66 3.25 -1.90 5.49
CA THR A 66 4.00 -0.80 4.88
C THR A 66 3.79 0.50 5.65
N TYR A 67 2.54 0.81 5.99
CA TYR A 67 2.21 2.00 6.77
C TYR A 67 2.81 1.98 8.18
N LEU A 68 2.71 0.84 8.90
CA LEU A 68 3.34 0.68 10.22
C LEU A 68 4.84 0.93 10.15
N GLN A 69 5.54 0.27 9.22
CA GLN A 69 6.99 0.40 9.07
C GLN A 69 7.40 1.85 8.79
N ARG A 70 6.66 2.55 7.92
CA ARG A 70 6.91 3.97 7.61
C ARG A 70 6.74 4.87 8.83
N LYS A 71 5.66 4.69 9.61
CA LYS A 71 5.42 5.47 10.83
C LYS A 71 6.47 5.15 11.91
N GLN A 72 6.82 3.88 12.12
CA GLN A 72 7.88 3.47 13.06
C GLN A 72 9.24 4.10 12.69
N ASN A 73 9.64 4.01 11.42
CA ASN A 73 10.88 4.62 10.92
C ASN A 73 10.90 6.14 11.12
N TYR A 74 9.76 6.81 10.93
CA TYR A 74 9.63 8.23 11.19
C TYR A 74 9.80 8.58 12.67
N MET A 75 9.20 7.81 13.57
CA MET A 75 9.30 8.02 15.03
C MET A 75 10.73 7.81 15.54
N GLN A 76 11.39 6.74 15.09
CA GLN A 76 12.79 6.45 15.42
C GLN A 76 13.73 7.59 15.00
N ARG A 77 13.57 8.10 13.76
CA ARG A 77 14.38 9.23 13.26
C ARG A 77 14.22 10.52 14.06
N LYS A 78 13.11 10.70 14.78
CA LYS A 78 12.86 11.89 15.61
C LYS A 78 13.33 11.75 17.06
N ASN A 79 13.97 10.64 17.45
CA ASN A 79 14.35 10.36 18.84
C ASN A 79 13.16 10.54 19.81
N ILE A 80 11.94 10.24 19.36
CA ILE A 80 10.78 10.21 20.25
C ILE A 80 10.94 8.94 21.08
N THR A 81 11.50 9.08 22.28
CA THR A 81 11.69 7.98 23.21
C THR A 81 10.34 7.37 23.57
N ILE A 82 10.27 6.04 23.48
CA ILE A 82 9.10 5.16 23.65
C ILE A 82 8.47 5.22 25.06
N ASN A 83 8.75 6.23 25.89
CA ASN A 83 8.14 6.37 27.20
C ASN A 83 7.77 7.82 27.49
N ARG A 84 6.46 8.03 27.69
CA ARG A 84 5.73 9.30 27.92
C ARG A 84 5.54 10.16 26.67
N ASP A 85 4.40 9.93 25.99
CA ASP A 85 3.68 10.87 25.10
C ASP A 85 3.27 10.36 23.69
N GLY A 86 3.12 9.05 23.45
CA GLY A 86 2.40 8.67 22.21
C GLY A 86 2.39 7.24 21.71
N ILE A 87 3.01 6.28 22.41
CA ILE A 87 2.88 4.85 22.09
C ILE A 87 2.32 4.18 23.33
N ILE A 88 1.09 3.68 23.24
CA ILE A 88 0.50 2.81 24.25
C ILE A 88 0.43 1.43 23.59
N GLU A 89 1.36 0.55 23.95
CA GLU A 89 1.17 -0.89 23.80
C GLU A 89 0.12 -1.31 24.81
N ASN A 90 -1.12 -1.43 24.37
CA ASN A 90 -2.13 -2.15 25.14
C ASN A 90 -1.96 -3.64 24.86
N GLU A 91 -2.32 -4.49 25.81
CA GLU A 91 -2.27 -5.96 25.67
C GLU A 91 -2.99 -6.49 24.41
N ASN A 92 -3.85 -5.66 23.77
CA ASN A 92 -4.69 -6.04 22.63
C ASN A 92 -4.51 -5.22 21.34
N GLY A 93 -3.54 -4.31 21.26
CA GLY A 93 -3.35 -3.50 20.05
C GLY A 93 -2.30 -2.40 20.16
N PHE A 94 -1.84 -1.94 18.99
CA PHE A 94 -0.85 -0.87 18.88
C PHE A 94 -1.58 0.46 18.64
N SER A 95 -1.28 1.51 19.40
CA SER A 95 -1.85 2.83 19.14
C SER A 95 -0.78 3.91 19.11
N PHE A 96 -0.95 4.86 18.19
CA PHE A 96 -0.14 6.06 18.12
C PHE A 96 -1.01 7.29 17.89
N ILE A 97 -0.51 8.46 18.25
CA ILE A 97 -1.21 9.73 18.04
C ILE A 97 -0.76 10.30 16.68
N ASN A 98 -1.71 10.59 15.80
CA ASN A 98 -1.41 11.21 14.50
C ASN A 98 -1.10 12.72 14.66
N GLU A 99 -0.77 13.37 13.55
CA GLU A 99 -0.40 14.79 13.50
C GLU A 99 -1.53 15.75 13.90
N ASN A 100 -2.77 15.25 13.93
CA ASN A 100 -3.98 15.97 14.33
C ASN A 100 -4.36 15.73 15.80
N ASN A 101 -3.47 15.12 16.59
CA ASN A 101 -3.73 14.69 17.98
C ASN A 101 -4.87 13.66 18.12
N GLU A 102 -5.19 12.93 17.05
CA GLU A 102 -6.16 11.85 17.08
C GLU A 102 -5.45 10.51 17.29
N GLN A 103 -6.02 9.66 18.15
CA GLN A 103 -5.45 8.34 18.41
C GLN A 103 -5.78 7.40 17.24
N VAL A 104 -4.75 7.00 16.50
CA VAL A 104 -4.83 5.93 15.52
C VAL A 104 -4.65 4.62 16.28
N VAL A 105 -5.71 3.82 16.30
CA VAL A 105 -5.69 2.51 16.95
C VAL A 105 -5.64 1.41 15.89
N PHE A 106 -4.55 0.65 15.92
CA PHE A 106 -4.36 -0.57 15.16
C PHE A 106 -4.73 -1.78 16.04
N TYR A 107 -5.65 -2.59 15.53
CA TYR A 107 -6.02 -3.85 16.15
C TYR A 107 -5.31 -4.96 15.40
N GLY A 108 -4.40 -5.64 16.10
CA GLY A 108 -3.45 -6.59 15.53
C GLY A 108 -3.82 -8.06 15.73
N LYS A 109 -5.07 -8.42 16.00
CA LYS A 109 -5.46 -9.82 16.28
C LYS A 109 -5.51 -10.72 15.03
N LEU A 110 -4.67 -10.40 14.03
CA LEU A 110 -4.08 -11.34 13.08
C LEU A 110 -2.68 -11.80 13.55
N ASN A 111 -2.51 -11.88 14.87
CA ASN A 111 -1.30 -12.34 15.54
C ASN A 111 -0.83 -13.72 15.03
N SER A 112 -1.71 -14.51 14.41
CA SER A 112 -1.39 -15.76 13.75
C SER A 112 -0.42 -15.63 12.56
N LEU A 113 -0.67 -14.69 11.64
CA LEU A 113 0.19 -14.48 10.46
C LEU A 113 1.53 -13.89 10.90
N ASP A 114 1.46 -12.91 11.79
CA ASP A 114 2.63 -12.22 12.34
C ASP A 114 3.54 -13.18 13.09
N LYS A 115 3.00 -14.08 13.93
CA LYS A 115 3.78 -15.11 14.63
C LYS A 115 4.50 -16.08 13.71
N ILE A 116 3.90 -16.48 12.59
CA ILE A 116 4.59 -17.34 11.61
C ILE A 116 5.70 -16.56 10.91
N LEU A 117 5.44 -15.30 10.52
CA LEU A 117 6.43 -14.47 9.83
C LEU A 117 7.60 -14.04 10.73
N GLU A 118 7.33 -13.69 11.98
CA GLU A 118 8.33 -13.31 12.98
C GLU A 118 9.03 -14.53 13.60
N GLY A 119 8.33 -15.65 13.69
CA GLY A 119 8.87 -16.92 14.18
C GLY A 119 9.84 -17.58 13.21
N TYR A 120 9.89 -17.15 11.94
CA TYR A 120 10.85 -17.67 10.98
C TYR A 120 12.27 -17.22 11.34
N ASP A 121 13.12 -18.19 11.66
CA ASP A 121 14.54 -17.98 11.97
C ASP A 121 15.37 -19.07 11.28
N GLU A 122 16.11 -18.68 10.24
CA GLU A 122 16.94 -19.57 9.43
C GLU A 122 18.02 -20.28 10.25
N LEU A 123 18.56 -19.62 11.29
CA LEU A 123 19.57 -20.20 12.16
C LEU A 123 18.98 -21.26 13.08
N ARG A 124 17.75 -21.05 13.58
CA ARG A 124 17.03 -22.06 14.38
C ARG A 124 16.63 -23.27 13.55
N ILE A 125 16.16 -23.05 12.32
CA ILE A 125 15.88 -24.13 11.36
C ILE A 125 17.15 -24.97 11.15
N SER A 126 18.29 -24.30 10.89
CA SER A 126 19.59 -24.95 10.69
C SER A 126 20.14 -25.67 11.93
N SER A 127 19.81 -25.16 13.13
CA SER A 127 20.25 -25.72 14.42
C SER A 127 19.53 -27.02 14.75
N LEU A 128 18.21 -27.06 14.55
CA LEU A 128 17.36 -28.22 14.85
C LEU A 128 17.69 -29.46 13.99
N GLU A 129 18.20 -29.26 12.78
CA GLU A 129 18.67 -30.35 11.91
C GLU A 129 19.99 -30.98 12.40
N LYS A 130 20.80 -30.22 13.15
CA LYS A 130 22.14 -30.62 13.58
C LYS A 130 22.19 -30.84 15.09
N LYS A 131 21.48 -31.85 15.59
CA LYS A 131 21.57 -32.22 17.02
C LYS A 131 22.88 -32.96 17.33
N GLN A 132 23.62 -32.45 18.31
CA GLN A 132 24.76 -33.15 18.90
C GLN A 132 24.25 -34.04 20.04
N MET A 133 24.52 -35.34 19.96
CA MET A 133 24.21 -36.28 21.03
C MET A 133 25.50 -36.76 21.70
N ARG A 134 25.43 -37.09 22.99
CA ARG A 134 26.50 -37.79 23.70
C ARG A 134 26.59 -39.22 23.16
N SER A 135 27.75 -39.61 22.63
CA SER A 135 27.98 -40.98 22.17
C SER A 135 27.98 -41.94 23.36
N GLN A 136 27.17 -43.00 23.31
CA GLN A 136 27.26 -44.13 24.27
C GLN A 136 28.42 -45.08 23.92
N GLU A 137 28.97 -44.99 22.71
CA GLU A 137 30.11 -45.80 22.28
C GLU A 137 31.43 -45.15 22.72
N ILE A 138 32.29 -45.96 23.35
CA ILE A 138 33.64 -45.58 23.78
C ILE A 138 34.57 -45.57 22.56
N ASP A 139 35.14 -44.40 22.27
CA ASP A 139 36.18 -44.25 21.24
C ASP A 139 37.55 -44.67 21.82
N TYR A 140 37.89 -45.94 21.66
CA TYR A 140 39.15 -46.51 22.14
C TYR A 140 40.40 -45.81 21.58
N SER A 141 40.31 -45.09 20.44
CA SER A 141 41.44 -44.30 19.91
C SER A 141 41.80 -43.10 20.81
N LYS A 142 40.83 -42.62 21.60
CA LYS A 142 40.98 -41.48 22.52
C LYS A 142 41.03 -41.89 23.98
N ILE A 143 41.12 -43.20 24.26
CA ILE A 143 41.08 -43.75 25.63
C ILE A 143 42.12 -43.12 26.55
N HIS A 144 43.31 -42.82 26.03
CA HIS A 144 44.39 -42.15 26.77
C HIS A 144 43.98 -40.82 27.40
N ARG A 145 43.00 -40.10 26.82
CA ARG A 145 42.50 -38.82 27.36
C ARG A 145 41.53 -39.00 28.53
N TYR A 146 40.90 -40.17 28.62
CA TYR A 146 39.86 -40.49 29.60
C TYR A 146 40.35 -41.46 30.68
N MET A 147 41.62 -41.86 30.67
CA MET A 147 42.23 -42.72 31.70
C MET A 147 42.09 -42.17 33.12
N HIS A 148 42.05 -40.84 33.28
CA HIS A 148 41.83 -40.21 34.59
C HIS A 148 40.42 -40.45 35.17
N GLN A 149 39.47 -40.90 34.35
CA GLN A 149 38.10 -41.26 34.73
C GLN A 149 37.90 -42.79 34.77
N ALA A 150 38.97 -43.56 34.52
CA ALA A 150 38.88 -45.01 34.46
C ALA A 150 38.84 -45.65 35.86
N ILE A 151 38.07 -46.73 35.98
CA ILE A 151 38.03 -47.61 37.14
C ILE A 151 38.97 -48.78 36.84
N TYR A 152 39.95 -48.97 37.73
CA TYR A 152 40.93 -50.04 37.63
C TYR A 152 40.47 -51.24 38.46
N LEU A 153 40.25 -52.37 37.79
CA LEU A 153 39.87 -53.64 38.40
C LEU A 153 41.10 -54.55 38.56
N ASP A 154 40.96 -55.62 39.36
CA ASP A 154 42.00 -56.63 39.53
C ASP A 154 42.38 -57.28 38.19
N HIS A 155 43.65 -57.69 38.04
CA HIS A 155 44.26 -58.24 36.80
C HIS A 155 44.44 -57.23 35.66
N ASP A 156 44.81 -55.99 35.98
CA ASP A 156 45.16 -54.94 34.99
C ASP A 156 44.02 -54.61 34.00
N VAL A 157 42.77 -54.83 34.39
CA VAL A 157 41.60 -54.52 33.57
C VAL A 157 41.15 -53.08 33.83
N ILE A 158 41.13 -52.28 32.78
CA ILE A 158 40.73 -50.87 32.82
C ILE A 158 39.31 -50.75 32.26
N TYR A 159 38.40 -50.22 33.08
CA TYR A 159 37.01 -49.98 32.70
C TYR A 159 36.73 -48.47 32.66
N ILE A 160 36.08 -47.99 31.59
CA ILE A 160 35.61 -46.61 31.48
C ILE A 160 34.11 -46.69 31.22
N ASP A 161 33.33 -46.05 32.08
CA ASP A 161 31.87 -46.12 32.04
C ASP A 161 31.30 -45.24 30.91
N GLU A 162 31.82 -44.01 30.79
CA GLU A 162 31.32 -43.04 29.80
C GLU A 162 32.45 -42.17 29.22
N MET A 163 32.31 -41.76 27.96
CA MET A 163 33.15 -40.72 27.35
C MET A 163 32.29 -39.51 26.95
N ASN A 164 32.75 -38.30 27.28
CA ASN A 164 32.10 -37.05 26.85
C ASN A 164 32.48 -36.68 25.41
N ILE A 165 32.09 -37.54 24.46
CA ILE A 165 32.33 -37.31 23.03
C ILE A 165 31.01 -36.90 22.39
N ALA A 166 30.96 -35.67 21.89
CA ALA A 166 29.87 -35.21 21.04
C ALA A 166 29.92 -35.94 19.69
N LYS A 167 28.85 -36.64 19.34
CA LYS A 167 28.62 -37.19 18.01
C LYS A 167 27.63 -36.29 17.30
N ASN A 168 28.01 -35.74 16.14
CA ASN A 168 27.05 -35.11 15.24
C ASN A 168 26.14 -36.22 14.72
N ILE A 169 24.88 -36.22 15.13
CA ILE A 169 23.86 -37.02 14.45
C ILE A 169 23.30 -36.07 13.40
N LEU A 170 23.59 -36.33 12.13
CA LEU A 170 22.73 -35.84 11.06
C LEU A 170 21.39 -36.54 11.30
N VAL A 171 20.39 -35.81 11.81
CA VAL A 171 19.03 -36.35 11.87
C VAL A 171 18.66 -36.58 10.40
N LYS A 172 18.42 -37.84 10.05
CA LYS A 172 18.27 -38.28 8.65
C LYS A 172 17.02 -37.71 7.98
N GLU A 173 16.09 -37.22 8.80
CA GLU A 173 14.80 -36.66 8.42
C GLU A 173 14.62 -35.35 9.20
N SER A 174 14.25 -34.28 8.50
CA SER A 174 13.94 -32.99 9.09
C SER A 174 12.82 -33.17 10.14
N PRO A 175 12.86 -32.48 11.30
CA PRO A 175 11.78 -32.56 12.28
C PRO A 175 10.42 -32.23 11.64
N PRO A 176 9.38 -33.07 11.80
CA PRO A 176 8.07 -32.84 11.18
C PRO A 176 7.44 -31.49 11.53
N ILE A 177 7.73 -30.94 12.73
CA ILE A 177 7.27 -29.60 13.13
C ILE A 177 7.85 -28.49 12.24
N LEU A 178 9.10 -28.65 11.79
CA LEU A 178 9.75 -27.70 10.88
C LEU A 178 9.16 -27.78 9.49
N GLN A 179 8.87 -28.99 9.00
CA GLN A 179 8.19 -29.21 7.72
C GLN A 179 6.80 -28.53 7.73
N LEU A 180 6.01 -28.75 8.79
CA LEU A 180 4.70 -28.13 8.98
C LEU A 180 4.78 -26.60 9.03
N PHE A 181 5.71 -26.07 9.84
CA PHE A 181 5.94 -24.63 9.94
C PHE A 181 6.35 -24.01 8.60
N CYS A 182 7.31 -24.62 7.90
CA CYS A 182 7.81 -24.14 6.61
C CYS A 182 6.72 -24.19 5.52
N PHE A 183 5.83 -25.19 5.56
CA PHE A 183 4.66 -25.24 4.68
C PHE A 183 3.74 -24.02 4.90
N ILE A 184 3.34 -23.75 6.14
CA ILE A 184 2.48 -22.61 6.47
C ILE A 184 3.18 -21.29 6.10
N TYR A 185 4.45 -21.14 6.45
CA TYR A 185 5.26 -19.96 6.10
C TYR A 185 5.32 -19.73 4.58
N THR A 186 5.54 -20.79 3.81
CA THR A 186 5.62 -20.73 2.34
C THR A 186 4.27 -20.37 1.71
N GLU A 187 3.17 -20.94 2.20
CA GLU A 187 1.82 -20.57 1.74
C GLU A 187 1.53 -19.09 2.00
N ILE A 188 1.88 -18.56 3.18
CA ILE A 188 1.71 -17.14 3.52
C ILE A 188 2.56 -16.25 2.61
N LYS A 189 3.85 -16.58 2.45
CA LYS A 189 4.77 -15.81 1.59
C LYS A 189 4.34 -15.83 0.12
N ARG A 190 3.72 -16.93 -0.34
CA ARG A 190 3.12 -17.00 -1.68
C ARG A 190 2.02 -15.96 -1.87
N GLU A 191 1.07 -15.91 -0.94
CA GLU A 191 -0.05 -14.96 -1.01
C GLU A 191 0.38 -13.50 -0.79
N LEU A 192 1.52 -13.28 -0.10
CA LEU A 192 2.14 -11.96 0.03
C LEU A 192 2.95 -11.52 -1.20
N GLU A 193 3.08 -12.36 -2.23
CA GLU A 193 3.93 -12.12 -3.41
C GLU A 193 5.42 -11.95 -3.05
N GLU A 194 5.89 -12.66 -2.03
CA GLU A 194 7.25 -12.56 -1.47
C GLU A 194 8.01 -13.90 -1.55
N LEU A 195 7.70 -14.76 -2.53
CA LEU A 195 8.36 -16.06 -2.71
C LEU A 195 9.87 -15.95 -2.89
N GLU A 196 10.36 -14.87 -3.51
CA GLU A 196 11.79 -14.61 -3.72
C GLU A 196 12.57 -14.46 -2.40
N ASN A 197 11.88 -14.16 -1.29
CA ASN A 197 12.49 -14.00 0.02
C ASN A 197 12.56 -15.31 0.83
N ILE A 198 12.11 -16.44 0.25
CA ILE A 198 12.14 -17.75 0.90
C ILE A 198 13.49 -18.41 0.62
N SER A 199 14.18 -18.86 1.66
CA SER A 199 15.38 -19.69 1.50
C SER A 199 15.06 -21.01 0.78
N ASP A 200 15.95 -21.49 -0.09
CA ASP A 200 15.80 -22.79 -0.76
C ASP A 200 15.45 -23.92 0.22
N ARG A 201 16.07 -23.91 1.41
CA ARG A 201 15.83 -24.93 2.44
C ARG A 201 14.39 -24.92 2.99
N ALA A 202 13.83 -23.75 3.26
CA ALA A 202 12.44 -23.63 3.71
C ALA A 202 11.46 -24.11 2.63
N ALA A 203 11.76 -23.86 1.35
CA ALA A 203 10.96 -24.37 0.24
C ALA A 203 11.04 -25.91 0.14
N GLU A 204 12.23 -26.50 0.31
CA GLU A 204 12.39 -27.96 0.38
C GLU A 204 11.56 -28.58 1.51
N LEU A 205 11.65 -28.02 2.72
CA LEU A 205 10.90 -28.51 3.89
C LEU A 205 9.38 -28.40 3.71
N ALA A 206 8.91 -27.34 3.07
CA ALA A 206 7.51 -27.16 2.74
C ALA A 206 7.00 -28.24 1.77
N GLU A 207 7.83 -28.61 0.78
CA GLU A 207 7.44 -29.62 -0.21
C GLU A 207 7.57 -31.05 0.33
N GLU A 208 8.56 -31.32 1.18
CA GLU A 208 8.61 -32.55 1.99
C GLU A 208 7.32 -32.72 2.81
N PHE A 209 6.83 -31.65 3.45
CA PHE A 209 5.58 -31.70 4.19
C PHE A 209 4.41 -32.06 3.26
N LYS A 210 4.33 -31.37 2.11
CA LYS A 210 3.23 -31.53 1.16
C LYS A 210 3.19 -32.96 0.59
N GLU A 211 4.33 -33.53 0.23
CA GLU A 211 4.42 -34.90 -0.28
C GLU A 211 4.03 -35.95 0.77
N ASN A 212 4.37 -35.72 2.03
CA ASN A 212 4.15 -36.69 3.11
C ASN A 212 2.72 -36.66 3.67
N TYR A 213 2.09 -35.49 3.73
CA TYR A 213 0.86 -35.28 4.51
C TYR A 213 -0.33 -34.73 3.71
N LEU A 214 -0.11 -34.12 2.54
CA LEU A 214 -1.16 -33.39 1.82
C LEU A 214 -1.42 -33.95 0.42
N GLN A 215 -2.55 -33.54 -0.17
CA GLN A 215 -2.84 -33.81 -1.58
C GLN A 215 -2.10 -32.81 -2.48
N PRO A 216 -1.79 -33.15 -3.75
CA PRO A 216 -1.04 -32.26 -4.64
C PRO A 216 -1.67 -30.87 -4.85
N ASN A 217 -2.98 -30.77 -4.72
CA ASN A 217 -3.79 -29.55 -4.86
C ASN A 217 -4.21 -28.91 -3.52
N SER A 218 -3.78 -29.46 -2.38
CA SER A 218 -4.04 -28.86 -1.08
C SER A 218 -3.41 -27.47 -1.00
N SER A 219 -4.20 -26.49 -0.54
CA SER A 219 -3.72 -25.15 -0.26
C SER A 219 -4.42 -24.60 0.98
N LEU A 220 -3.64 -23.87 1.77
CA LEU A 220 -4.10 -23.22 2.98
C LEU A 220 -5.05 -22.04 2.70
N PHE A 221 -5.06 -21.52 1.47
CA PHE A 221 -5.89 -20.39 1.08
C PHE A 221 -6.69 -20.66 -0.21
N GLY A 222 -6.99 -21.92 -0.49
CA GLY A 222 -7.89 -22.32 -1.58
C GLY A 222 -9.33 -22.43 -1.10
N GLU A 223 -10.30 -21.96 -1.87
CA GLU A 223 -11.73 -21.97 -1.49
C GLU A 223 -12.22 -23.38 -1.13
N ASP A 224 -11.99 -24.35 -2.03
CA ASP A 224 -12.48 -25.72 -1.89
C ASP A 224 -11.61 -26.58 -0.96
N THR A 225 -10.32 -26.25 -0.82
CA THR A 225 -9.34 -27.09 -0.12
C THR A 225 -9.00 -26.58 1.28
N PHE A 226 -9.45 -25.37 1.66
CA PHE A 226 -9.15 -24.74 2.95
C PHE A 226 -9.52 -25.63 4.14
N ALA A 227 -10.79 -26.09 4.21
CA ALA A 227 -11.29 -26.80 5.38
C ALA A 227 -10.55 -28.13 5.58
N GLU A 228 -10.42 -28.94 4.52
CA GLU A 228 -9.70 -30.20 4.54
C GLU A 228 -8.22 -30.00 4.90
N THR A 229 -7.56 -29.02 4.29
CA THR A 229 -6.14 -28.74 4.57
C THR A 229 -5.95 -28.33 6.03
N VAL A 230 -6.79 -27.44 6.57
CA VAL A 230 -6.69 -26.99 7.97
C VAL A 230 -6.90 -28.14 8.96
N ASP A 231 -7.84 -29.04 8.68
CA ASP A 231 -8.09 -30.20 9.54
C ASP A 231 -6.90 -31.16 9.53
N ILE A 232 -6.31 -31.44 8.35
CA ILE A 232 -5.08 -32.24 8.25
C ILE A 232 -3.92 -31.58 9.01
N LEU A 233 -3.75 -30.27 8.92
CA LEU A 233 -2.67 -29.57 9.64
C LEU A 233 -2.83 -29.67 11.17
N LYS A 234 -4.06 -29.60 11.68
CA LYS A 234 -4.35 -29.76 13.11
C LYS A 234 -4.09 -31.18 13.58
N GLU A 235 -4.60 -32.18 12.87
CA GLU A 235 -4.35 -33.59 13.16
C GLU A 235 -2.84 -33.88 13.14
N THR A 236 -2.14 -33.35 12.14
CA THR A 236 -0.68 -33.51 12.03
C THR A 236 0.06 -32.84 13.18
N LEU A 237 -0.35 -31.64 13.62
CA LEU A 237 0.26 -30.97 14.77
C LEU A 237 0.08 -31.79 16.05
N GLU A 238 -1.12 -32.32 16.31
CA GLU A 238 -1.41 -33.16 17.47
C GLU A 238 -0.60 -34.47 17.43
N ASP A 239 -0.48 -35.09 16.26
CA ASP A 239 0.36 -36.26 16.03
C ASP A 239 1.84 -35.97 16.30
N ILE A 240 2.34 -34.82 15.86
CA ILE A 240 3.72 -34.40 16.11
C ILE A 240 3.94 -34.18 17.61
N ASP A 241 3.01 -33.52 18.31
CA ASP A 241 3.11 -33.25 19.74
C ASP A 241 3.14 -34.51 20.60
N THR A 242 2.34 -35.52 20.22
CA THR A 242 2.27 -36.80 20.94
C THR A 242 3.45 -37.72 20.66
N LYS A 243 4.00 -37.71 19.44
CA LYS A 243 5.12 -38.58 19.03
C LYS A 243 6.50 -38.00 19.35
N THR A 244 6.61 -36.69 19.56
CA THR A 244 7.90 -36.04 19.85
C THR A 244 8.33 -36.29 21.29
N ALA A 245 9.37 -37.13 21.46
CA ALA A 245 9.86 -37.53 22.79
C ALA A 245 10.63 -36.43 23.54
N TYR A 246 11.28 -35.50 22.81
CA TYR A 246 12.07 -34.41 23.41
C TYR A 246 11.67 -33.06 22.80
N LYS A 247 11.15 -32.17 23.65
CA LYS A 247 10.63 -30.84 23.30
C LYS A 247 11.56 -29.79 23.91
N ASP A 248 12.43 -29.22 23.09
CA ASP A 248 13.34 -28.12 23.46
C ASP A 248 12.69 -26.76 23.19
N ASP A 249 13.37 -25.67 23.58
CA ASP A 249 12.91 -24.30 23.37
C ASP A 249 12.64 -24.01 21.88
N ASP A 250 13.47 -24.56 20.98
CA ASP A 250 13.29 -24.42 19.54
C ASP A 250 12.00 -25.12 19.07
N TYR A 251 11.72 -26.34 19.56
CA TYR A 251 10.44 -27.02 19.29
C TYR A 251 9.24 -26.18 19.73
N TRP A 252 9.25 -25.68 20.97
CA TRP A 252 8.14 -24.88 21.51
C TRP A 252 7.94 -23.59 20.74
N HIS A 253 9.02 -22.93 20.31
CA HIS A 253 8.96 -21.73 19.47
C HIS A 253 8.16 -21.97 18.18
N PHE A 254 8.44 -23.06 17.45
CA PHE A 254 7.69 -23.38 16.23
C PHE A 254 6.28 -23.90 16.53
N PHE A 255 6.13 -24.72 17.58
CA PHE A 255 4.83 -25.27 17.98
C PHE A 255 3.84 -24.16 18.34
N GLU A 256 4.23 -23.21 19.20
CA GLU A 256 3.38 -22.09 19.62
C GLU A 256 2.97 -21.20 18.45
N ALA A 257 3.87 -20.99 17.47
CA ALA A 257 3.56 -20.23 16.27
C ALA A 257 2.52 -20.95 15.40
N VAL A 258 2.68 -22.25 15.17
CA VAL A 258 1.73 -23.07 14.39
C VAL A 258 0.39 -23.21 15.12
N GLU A 259 0.40 -23.44 16.43
CA GLU A 259 -0.81 -23.55 17.24
C GLU A 259 -1.60 -22.24 17.22
N ALA A 260 -0.93 -21.11 17.47
CA ALA A 260 -1.56 -19.80 17.40
C ALA A 260 -2.15 -19.52 16.01
N PHE A 261 -1.51 -20.01 14.96
CA PHE A 261 -2.02 -19.89 13.59
C PHE A 261 -3.28 -20.72 13.33
N LEU A 262 -3.23 -22.03 13.62
CA LEU A 262 -4.30 -22.97 13.33
C LEU A 262 -5.54 -22.74 14.20
N TYR A 263 -5.34 -22.58 15.51
CA TYR A 263 -6.43 -22.45 16.47
C TYR A 263 -6.83 -21.00 16.74
N GLY A 264 -5.98 -20.03 16.40
CA GLY A 264 -6.19 -18.62 16.72
C GLY A 264 -5.91 -18.31 18.20
N GLU A 265 -5.58 -17.06 18.53
CA GLU A 265 -5.48 -16.65 19.93
C GLU A 265 -6.87 -16.52 20.56
N ARG A 266 -7.07 -17.19 21.70
CA ARG A 266 -8.31 -17.20 22.49
C ARG A 266 -8.63 -15.87 23.21
N GLN A 267 -8.12 -14.73 22.76
CA GLN A 267 -8.38 -13.45 23.40
C GLN A 267 -9.24 -12.56 22.51
N GLU A 268 -10.55 -12.62 22.73
CA GLU A 268 -11.50 -11.65 22.20
C GLU A 268 -11.24 -10.28 22.83
N ASP A 269 -11.26 -9.22 22.01
CA ASP A 269 -11.33 -7.87 22.55
C ASP A 269 -12.78 -7.58 22.90
N ASN A 270 -13.00 -6.79 23.97
CA ASN A 270 -14.34 -6.32 24.37
C ASN A 270 -15.09 -5.58 23.25
N GLU A 271 -14.41 -5.20 22.15
CA GLU A 271 -14.97 -4.46 21.01
C GLU A 271 -15.22 -5.32 19.75
N GLY A 272 -14.81 -6.58 19.73
CA GLY A 272 -15.02 -7.50 18.60
C GLY A 272 -14.19 -7.19 17.33
N ILE A 273 -13.23 -6.27 17.38
CA ILE A 273 -12.32 -5.97 16.25
C ILE A 273 -11.19 -7.01 16.23
N TYR A 274 -11.01 -7.67 15.08
CA TYR A 274 -9.97 -8.69 14.90
C TYR A 274 -8.74 -8.11 14.20
N TRP A 275 -8.91 -7.31 13.17
CA TRP A 275 -7.79 -6.78 12.42
C TRP A 275 -8.17 -5.51 11.67
N GLY A 276 -7.32 -4.49 11.65
CA GLY A 276 -7.53 -3.29 10.83
C GLY A 276 -7.37 -1.98 11.60
N PHE A 277 -7.84 -0.90 10.98
CA PHE A 277 -7.66 0.46 11.46
C PHE A 277 -9.00 1.15 11.68
N LYS A 278 -9.20 1.75 12.87
CA LYS A 278 -10.37 2.61 13.14
C LYS A 278 -10.31 3.95 12.40
N THR A 279 -9.11 4.43 12.08
CA THR A 279 -8.84 5.74 11.49
C THR A 279 -8.17 5.58 10.13
N PHE A 280 -8.81 4.83 9.23
CA PHE A 280 -8.22 4.52 7.92
C PHE A 280 -7.97 5.76 7.05
N TYR A 281 -8.57 6.91 7.37
CA TYR A 281 -8.29 8.19 6.68
C TYR A 281 -6.80 8.58 6.72
N ASP A 282 -6.06 8.29 7.79
CA ASP A 282 -4.61 8.58 7.87
C ASP A 282 -3.81 7.70 6.87
N ILE A 283 -4.24 6.44 6.68
CA ILE A 283 -3.64 5.55 5.68
C ILE A 283 -3.96 6.07 4.27
N TRP A 284 -5.21 6.48 4.04
CA TRP A 284 -5.64 7.11 2.79
C TRP A 284 -4.79 8.33 2.44
N GLU A 285 -4.63 9.26 3.39
CA GLU A 285 -3.82 10.47 3.24
C GLU A 285 -2.34 10.13 2.97
N ASP A 286 -1.74 9.19 3.71
CA ASP A 286 -0.34 8.79 3.48
C ASP A 286 -0.15 8.10 2.11
N MET A 287 -1.14 7.33 1.63
CA MET A 287 -1.12 6.74 0.28
C MET A 287 -1.15 7.82 -0.81
N CYS A 288 -2.10 8.75 -0.73
CA CYS A 288 -2.22 9.88 -1.66
C CYS A 288 -0.94 10.71 -1.69
N GLN A 289 -0.45 11.09 -0.51
CA GLN A 289 0.75 11.91 -0.37
C GLN A 289 2.00 11.20 -0.90
N THR A 290 2.14 9.91 -0.61
CA THR A 290 3.25 9.10 -1.12
C THR A 290 3.22 9.02 -2.64
N TYR A 291 2.04 8.83 -3.24
CA TYR A 291 1.91 8.79 -4.69
C TYR A 291 2.30 10.11 -5.34
N VAL A 292 1.71 11.22 -4.89
CA VAL A 292 1.95 12.57 -5.44
C VAL A 292 3.43 12.95 -5.35
N LEU A 293 4.07 12.75 -4.19
CA LEU A 293 5.44 13.20 -3.97
C LEU A 293 6.51 12.33 -4.67
N ASN A 294 6.13 11.14 -5.14
CA ASN A 294 7.03 10.22 -5.85
C ASN A 294 6.69 10.04 -7.33
N THR A 295 5.57 10.59 -7.80
CA THR A 295 5.19 10.57 -9.22
C THR A 295 5.71 11.85 -9.89
N PRO A 296 6.57 11.77 -10.92
CA PRO A 296 7.18 12.94 -11.55
C PRO A 296 6.18 14.02 -11.97
N GLU A 297 5.05 13.61 -12.54
CA GLU A 297 3.99 14.52 -12.99
C GLU A 297 3.49 15.46 -11.88
N TYR A 298 3.26 14.94 -10.68
CA TYR A 298 2.79 15.75 -9.56
C TYR A 298 3.94 16.43 -8.83
N LYS A 299 5.06 15.73 -8.64
CA LYS A 299 6.24 16.22 -7.94
C LYS A 299 6.82 17.49 -8.56
N GLU A 300 6.87 17.57 -9.89
CA GLU A 300 7.35 18.76 -10.61
C GLU A 300 6.39 19.96 -10.50
N ARG A 301 5.13 19.70 -10.18
CA ARG A 301 4.06 20.70 -10.02
C ARG A 301 3.84 21.10 -8.57
N ALA A 302 4.28 20.30 -7.59
CA ALA A 302 4.04 20.56 -6.18
C ALA A 302 4.74 21.83 -5.70
N ILE A 303 3.96 22.83 -5.27
CA ILE A 303 4.47 24.04 -4.62
C ILE A 303 4.58 23.81 -3.12
N PHE A 304 3.47 23.38 -2.51
CA PHE A 304 3.41 23.04 -1.09
C PHE A 304 2.78 21.67 -0.90
N ALA A 305 3.20 20.98 0.15
CA ALA A 305 2.52 19.77 0.59
C ALA A 305 2.61 19.65 2.12
N ASP A 306 1.54 19.22 2.78
CA ASP A 306 1.60 18.92 4.21
C ASP A 306 2.34 17.60 4.40
N VAL A 307 3.53 17.70 4.98
CA VAL A 307 4.39 16.56 5.24
C VAL A 307 4.80 16.63 6.69
N LYS A 308 4.39 15.62 7.46
CA LYS A 308 4.84 15.46 8.85
C LYS A 308 4.38 16.62 9.76
N GLY A 309 3.17 17.11 9.51
CA GLY A 309 2.50 18.20 10.20
C GLY A 309 3.07 19.57 9.87
N ARG A 310 3.83 19.68 8.77
CA ARG A 310 4.48 20.90 8.30
C ARG A 310 4.22 21.09 6.83
N LEU A 311 3.85 22.31 6.47
CA LEU A 311 3.71 22.70 5.09
C LEU A 311 5.09 22.92 4.46
N GLU A 312 5.59 21.92 3.75
CA GLU A 312 6.90 21.96 3.09
C GLU A 312 6.81 22.61 1.72
N ASN A 313 7.81 23.42 1.36
CA ASN A 313 7.89 24.08 0.06
C ASN A 313 8.76 23.26 -0.91
N TYR A 314 8.16 22.78 -1.99
CA TYR A 314 8.78 21.94 -3.01
C TYR A 314 9.28 22.73 -4.23
N LEU A 315 8.76 23.94 -4.47
CA LEU A 315 9.17 24.81 -5.59
C LEU A 315 9.83 26.08 -5.09
N ARG A 316 11.16 26.16 -5.24
CA ARG A 316 11.95 27.37 -5.01
C ARG A 316 11.91 28.34 -6.20
N ASP A 317 10.72 28.60 -6.74
CA ASP A 317 10.53 29.65 -7.74
C ASP A 317 10.44 31.02 -7.05
N ASN A 318 11.08 32.03 -7.62
CA ASN A 318 11.00 33.42 -7.16
C ASN A 318 9.57 33.98 -7.20
N ASN A 319 8.69 33.40 -8.03
CA ASN A 319 7.28 33.79 -8.11
C ASN A 319 6.48 33.41 -6.85
N TYR A 320 6.95 32.45 -6.03
CA TYR A 320 6.25 31.96 -4.82
C TYR A 320 6.99 32.29 -3.51
N ARG A 321 7.73 33.41 -3.48
CA ARG A 321 8.53 33.83 -2.30
C ARG A 321 7.73 34.06 -1.02
N VAL A 322 6.45 34.41 -1.14
CA VAL A 322 5.55 34.61 0.00
C VAL A 322 4.73 33.33 0.18
N ASN A 323 4.82 32.72 1.36
CA ASN A 323 3.92 31.63 1.75
C ASN A 323 2.53 32.21 2.06
N PRO A 324 1.49 31.97 1.24
CA PRO A 324 0.17 32.55 1.43
C PRO A 324 -0.56 31.97 2.64
N PHE A 325 -0.08 30.82 3.15
CA PHE A 325 -0.66 30.09 4.25
C PHE A 325 -0.03 30.44 5.60
N GLU A 326 1.06 31.23 5.61
CA GLU A 326 1.73 31.65 6.83
C GLU A 326 1.05 32.88 7.44
N PHE A 327 0.76 32.83 8.74
CA PHE A 327 0.18 33.96 9.48
C PHE A 327 1.16 34.46 10.55
N LYS A 328 1.61 35.71 10.43
CA LYS A 328 2.48 36.37 11.41
C LYS A 328 1.73 37.49 12.12
N LEU A 329 1.57 37.38 13.44
CA LEU A 329 1.04 38.44 14.29
C LEU A 329 2.07 38.75 15.39
N ASN A 330 2.57 39.98 15.43
CA ASN A 330 3.42 40.50 16.52
C ASN A 330 4.60 39.60 16.92
N ASN A 331 5.38 39.12 15.95
CA ASN A 331 6.56 38.25 16.15
C ASN A 331 6.31 36.88 16.80
N LEU A 332 5.05 36.46 16.97
CA LEU A 332 4.71 35.09 17.34
C LEU A 332 4.40 34.31 16.06
N GLU A 333 5.19 33.26 15.80
CA GLU A 333 4.84 32.26 14.80
C GLU A 333 3.60 31.52 15.30
N ARG A 334 2.45 31.74 14.66
CA ARG A 334 1.30 30.85 14.80
C ARG A 334 1.35 29.80 13.70
N SER A 335 0.83 28.62 14.00
CA SER A 335 0.62 27.56 13.00
C SER A 335 -0.16 28.15 11.82
N GLY A 336 0.51 28.23 10.66
CA GLY A 336 -0.14 28.63 9.41
C GLY A 336 -1.21 27.63 8.99
N LEU A 337 -1.96 28.00 7.96
CA LEU A 337 -2.85 27.10 7.25
C LEU A 337 -2.03 25.97 6.59
N ARG A 338 -2.62 24.77 6.50
CA ARG A 338 -1.94 23.57 5.97
C ARG A 338 -2.87 22.87 5.00
N PRO A 339 -2.89 23.27 3.71
CA PRO A 339 -3.46 22.42 2.67
C PRO A 339 -2.61 21.17 2.49
N ASP A 340 -3.24 20.04 2.15
CA ASP A 340 -2.54 18.77 1.98
C ASP A 340 -1.57 18.84 0.79
N LEU A 341 -2.02 19.48 -0.31
CA LEU A 341 -1.24 19.65 -1.51
C LEU A 341 -1.64 20.91 -2.29
N VAL A 342 -0.65 21.63 -2.82
CA VAL A 342 -0.82 22.79 -3.68
C VAL A 342 0.03 22.59 -4.93
N LEU A 343 -0.60 22.57 -6.10
CA LEU A 343 0.04 22.32 -7.39
C LEU A 343 -0.02 23.58 -8.27
N LYS A 344 1.05 23.84 -9.02
CA LYS A 344 0.98 24.69 -10.21
C LYS A 344 0.35 23.93 -11.38
N GLU A 345 -0.21 24.68 -12.34
CA GLU A 345 -0.60 24.12 -13.64
C GLU A 345 0.61 23.41 -14.29
N LYS A 346 0.31 22.31 -14.98
CA LYS A 346 1.31 21.61 -15.78
C LYS A 346 1.81 22.57 -16.87
N GLU A 347 3.13 22.74 -16.95
CA GLU A 347 3.73 23.49 -18.05
C GLU A 347 3.40 22.78 -19.36
N LYS A 348 2.56 23.43 -20.17
CA LYS A 348 2.18 22.94 -21.49
C LYS A 348 3.40 23.02 -22.40
N ARG A 349 3.79 21.88 -22.98
CA ARG A 349 4.87 21.80 -23.97
C ARG A 349 4.28 21.63 -25.36
N ILE A 350 5.04 21.96 -26.41
CA ILE A 350 4.58 21.80 -27.80
C ILE A 350 4.17 20.35 -28.07
N GLU A 351 4.93 19.41 -27.51
CA GLU A 351 4.74 17.98 -27.67
C GLU A 351 3.41 17.49 -27.08
N ASP A 352 2.76 18.26 -26.20
CA ASP A 352 1.41 17.94 -25.71
C ASP A 352 0.35 18.12 -26.80
N PHE A 353 0.59 19.02 -27.76
CA PHE A 353 -0.38 19.39 -28.79
C PHE A 353 -0.19 18.58 -30.07
N TYR A 354 1.05 18.43 -30.53
CA TYR A 354 1.35 17.68 -31.74
C TYR A 354 2.72 17.00 -31.68
N THR A 355 2.88 16.00 -32.54
CA THR A 355 4.17 15.41 -32.87
C THR A 355 4.47 15.67 -34.34
N ASP A 356 5.72 15.98 -34.67
CA ASP A 356 6.18 16.08 -36.04
C ASP A 356 7.17 14.96 -36.38
N ASN A 357 7.16 14.54 -37.64
CA ASN A 357 8.08 13.53 -38.16
C ASN A 357 8.63 13.96 -39.52
N SER A 358 9.96 13.90 -39.68
CA SER A 358 10.63 14.21 -40.95
C SER A 358 10.23 13.19 -42.02
N ILE A 359 9.66 13.65 -43.12
CA ILE A 359 9.22 12.80 -44.25
C ILE A 359 10.15 12.91 -45.48
N GLY A 360 11.29 13.58 -45.32
CA GLY A 360 12.31 13.74 -46.36
C GLY A 360 12.21 15.08 -47.07
N TYR A 361 12.48 15.08 -48.38
CA TYR A 361 12.44 16.29 -49.21
C TYR A 361 11.23 16.28 -50.15
N LYS A 362 10.49 17.39 -50.17
CA LYS A 362 9.41 17.68 -51.12
C LYS A 362 9.76 18.99 -51.82
N GLN A 363 9.66 19.02 -53.14
CA GLN A 363 9.97 20.23 -53.94
C GLN A 363 11.34 20.85 -53.60
N GLY A 364 12.34 20.02 -53.28
CA GLY A 364 13.69 20.48 -52.91
C GLY A 364 13.84 21.04 -51.48
N ARG A 365 12.77 21.06 -50.68
CA ARG A 365 12.75 21.54 -49.29
C ARG A 365 12.46 20.39 -48.32
N ARG A 366 12.97 20.48 -47.09
CA ARG A 366 12.70 19.47 -46.07
C ARG A 366 11.25 19.58 -45.61
N ALA A 367 10.54 18.46 -45.56
CA ALA A 367 9.14 18.40 -45.20
C ALA A 367 8.91 17.51 -43.97
N TYR A 368 7.88 17.83 -43.21
CA TYR A 368 7.49 17.16 -41.97
C TYR A 368 5.99 16.87 -42.00
N GLY A 369 5.61 15.70 -41.51
CA GLY A 369 4.22 15.38 -41.19
C GLY A 369 3.93 15.77 -39.75
N VAL A 370 2.85 16.51 -39.52
CA VAL A 370 2.40 16.92 -38.18
C VAL A 370 1.16 16.11 -37.81
N ARG A 371 1.15 15.52 -36.62
CA ARG A 371 0.02 14.77 -36.08
C ARG A 371 -0.38 15.34 -34.74
N PHE A 372 -1.63 15.80 -34.64
CA PHE A 372 -2.21 16.24 -33.37
C PHE A 372 -2.47 15.05 -32.44
N ASN A 373 -2.09 15.18 -31.17
CA ASN A 373 -2.23 14.09 -30.19
C ASN A 373 -3.69 13.95 -29.72
N ASN A 374 -4.40 15.08 -29.56
CA ASN A 374 -5.81 15.11 -29.17
C ASN A 374 -6.56 16.21 -29.95
N TYR A 375 -7.08 15.83 -31.13
CA TYR A 375 -7.76 16.76 -32.03
C TYR A 375 -9.02 17.39 -31.43
N GLU A 376 -9.83 16.62 -30.69
CA GLU A 376 -11.06 17.14 -30.08
C GLU A 376 -10.75 18.19 -28.99
N TYR A 377 -9.75 17.92 -28.15
CA TYR A 377 -9.29 18.88 -27.16
C TYR A 377 -8.81 20.18 -27.81
N LEU A 378 -7.98 20.08 -28.85
CA LEU A 378 -7.51 21.25 -29.61
C LEU A 378 -8.65 22.02 -30.25
N ARG A 379 -9.62 21.33 -30.85
CA ARG A 379 -10.78 21.97 -31.47
C ARG A 379 -11.62 22.76 -30.48
N ASN A 380 -11.79 22.25 -29.26
CA ASN A 380 -12.63 22.86 -28.24
C ASN A 380 -11.92 24.00 -27.48
N ASN A 381 -10.61 23.88 -27.25
CA ASN A 381 -9.87 24.79 -26.37
C ASN A 381 -8.93 25.74 -27.12
N TYR A 382 -8.45 25.35 -28.30
CA TYR A 382 -7.45 26.07 -29.09
C TYR A 382 -7.74 26.02 -30.60
N PRO A 383 -8.95 26.44 -31.05
CA PRO A 383 -9.33 26.35 -32.47
C PRO A 383 -8.36 27.11 -33.39
N GLU A 384 -7.77 28.20 -32.90
CA GLU A 384 -6.83 29.00 -33.67
C GLU A 384 -5.52 28.27 -34.03
N ILE A 385 -5.12 27.26 -33.25
CA ILE A 385 -3.97 26.40 -33.59
C ILE A 385 -4.31 25.56 -34.82
N LEU A 386 -5.54 25.06 -34.92
CA LEU A 386 -6.01 24.30 -36.08
C LEU A 386 -6.15 25.20 -37.31
N ASP A 387 -6.66 26.41 -37.13
CA ASP A 387 -6.79 27.39 -38.21
C ASP A 387 -5.41 27.78 -38.76
N GLU A 388 -4.41 27.98 -37.90
CA GLU A 388 -3.06 28.28 -38.34
C GLU A 388 -2.43 27.09 -39.05
N PHE A 389 -2.61 25.87 -38.52
CA PHE A 389 -2.14 24.65 -39.17
C PHE A 389 -2.71 24.51 -40.59
N ASP A 390 -4.01 24.72 -40.78
CA ASP A 390 -4.65 24.63 -42.10
C ASP A 390 -4.14 25.69 -43.10
N LYS A 391 -3.64 26.84 -42.63
CA LYS A 391 -3.02 27.87 -43.49
C LYS A 391 -1.64 27.47 -43.98
N VAL A 392 -0.82 26.88 -43.12
CA VAL A 392 0.58 26.56 -43.43
C VAL A 392 0.78 25.14 -43.98
N CYS A 393 -0.20 24.25 -43.78
CA CYS A 393 -0.14 22.88 -44.24
C CYS A 393 -0.37 22.74 -45.76
N GLN A 394 0.48 21.95 -46.41
CA GLN A 394 0.34 21.51 -47.80
C GLN A 394 -0.47 20.20 -47.86
N LYS A 395 -1.25 20.03 -48.94
CA LYS A 395 -2.13 18.87 -49.15
C LYS A 395 -1.79 18.22 -50.50
N GLU A 396 -1.48 16.92 -50.49
CA GLU A 396 -1.20 16.12 -51.69
C GLU A 396 -2.04 14.84 -51.72
N PRO A 397 -2.33 14.26 -52.89
CA PRO A 397 -2.99 12.96 -52.97
C PRO A 397 -2.10 11.86 -52.39
N ASN A 398 -2.64 11.05 -51.47
CA ASN A 398 -1.97 9.86 -50.99
C ASN A 398 -2.26 8.68 -51.93
N HIS A 399 -1.36 8.44 -52.88
CA HIS A 399 -1.50 7.37 -53.87
C HIS A 399 -1.49 5.95 -53.28
N LYS A 400 -1.11 5.76 -52.00
CA LYS A 400 -1.12 4.44 -51.34
C LYS A 400 -2.42 4.12 -50.61
N THR A 401 -3.08 5.12 -50.02
CA THR A 401 -4.31 4.94 -49.22
C THR A 401 -5.56 5.54 -49.87
N GLY A 402 -5.41 6.26 -50.98
CA GLY A 402 -6.49 6.96 -51.67
C GLY A 402 -6.97 8.24 -50.97
N GLY A 403 -6.37 8.61 -49.83
CA GLY A 403 -6.71 9.81 -49.05
C GLY A 403 -5.88 11.05 -49.42
N THR A 404 -5.91 12.06 -48.55
CA THR A 404 -5.07 13.26 -48.64
C THR A 404 -3.92 13.17 -47.64
N PHE A 405 -2.70 13.41 -48.09
CA PHE A 405 -1.50 13.51 -47.28
C PHE A 405 -1.20 14.96 -46.94
N GLN A 406 -0.98 15.25 -45.67
CA GLN A 406 -0.74 16.59 -45.13
C GLN A 406 0.71 16.72 -44.68
N TYR A 407 1.38 17.81 -45.04
CA TYR A 407 2.76 18.09 -44.62
C TYR A 407 3.06 19.59 -44.54
N MET A 408 4.15 19.93 -43.87
CA MET A 408 4.63 21.30 -43.70
C MET A 408 6.12 21.37 -44.06
N PHE A 409 6.58 22.49 -44.63
CA PHE A 409 8.01 22.71 -44.87
C PHE A 409 8.73 23.12 -43.58
N SER A 410 10.05 22.95 -43.54
CA SER A 410 10.87 23.28 -42.36
C SER A 410 10.69 24.70 -41.82
N GLU A 411 10.58 25.68 -42.70
CA GLU A 411 10.42 27.09 -42.34
C GLU A 411 9.03 27.35 -41.78
N ASP A 412 8.00 26.80 -42.44
CA ASP A 412 6.61 26.90 -42.00
C ASP A 412 6.40 26.19 -40.66
N LEU A 413 7.07 25.05 -40.44
CA LEU A 413 7.03 24.32 -39.17
C LEU A 413 7.59 25.14 -38.02
N LYS A 414 8.71 25.85 -38.24
CA LYS A 414 9.27 26.74 -37.20
C LYS A 414 8.34 27.92 -36.89
N CYS A 415 7.71 28.49 -37.91
CA CYS A 415 6.71 29.56 -37.71
C CYS A 415 5.49 29.05 -36.94
N PHE A 416 5.01 27.84 -37.29
CA PHE A 416 3.90 27.19 -36.60
C PHE A 416 4.25 26.83 -35.15
N GLU A 417 5.44 26.30 -34.91
CA GLU A 417 5.96 26.00 -33.57
C GLU A 417 6.00 27.26 -32.70
N GLN A 418 6.54 28.36 -33.24
CA GLN A 418 6.56 29.65 -32.52
C GLN A 418 5.15 30.18 -32.26
N PHE A 419 4.23 30.06 -33.22
CA PHE A 419 2.83 30.46 -33.02
C PHE A 419 2.17 29.66 -31.88
N VAL A 420 2.40 28.34 -31.87
CA VAL A 420 1.89 27.46 -30.81
C VAL A 420 2.50 27.85 -29.46
N LEU A 421 3.81 28.08 -29.39
CA LEU A 421 4.48 28.58 -28.18
C LEU A 421 3.93 29.90 -27.69
N ASP A 422 3.69 30.86 -28.58
CA ASP A 422 3.15 32.17 -28.21
C ASP A 422 1.72 32.04 -27.67
N LYS A 423 0.90 31.17 -28.27
CA LYS A 423 -0.47 30.89 -27.80
C LYS A 423 -0.47 30.17 -26.45
N ILE A 424 0.45 29.25 -26.22
CA ILE A 424 0.60 28.56 -24.93
C ILE A 424 1.13 29.52 -23.87
N GLY A 425 2.16 30.31 -24.20
CA GLY A 425 2.82 31.27 -23.30
C GLY A 425 1.92 32.43 -22.88
N TYR A 426 1.01 32.89 -23.76
CA TYR A 426 0.02 33.92 -23.43
C TYR A 426 -1.12 33.40 -22.52
N ILE A 427 -1.29 32.08 -22.41
CA ILE A 427 -2.36 31.44 -21.62
C ILE A 427 -1.84 30.89 -20.27
N SER A 428 -0.54 31.02 -19.96
CA SER A 428 -0.01 30.77 -18.61
C SER A 428 -0.43 31.91 -17.65
N LEU A 429 -1.73 32.08 -17.46
CA LEU A 429 -2.24 32.68 -16.24
C LEU A 429 -1.82 31.75 -15.10
N PHE A 430 -1.15 32.28 -14.08
CA PHE A 430 -0.80 31.54 -12.87
C PHE A 430 -2.04 30.85 -12.33
N TYR A 431 -2.16 29.54 -12.57
CA TYR A 431 -3.28 28.71 -12.13
C TYR A 431 -2.76 27.72 -11.11
N ILE A 432 -3.42 27.72 -9.95
CA ILE A 432 -3.04 26.93 -8.79
C ILE A 432 -4.17 26.01 -8.42
N THR A 433 -3.87 24.72 -8.32
CA THR A 433 -4.81 23.72 -7.82
C THR A 433 -4.50 23.43 -6.36
N ILE A 434 -5.50 23.53 -5.49
CA ILE A 434 -5.39 23.20 -4.06
C ILE A 434 -6.16 21.91 -3.82
N ILE A 435 -5.50 20.89 -3.32
CA ILE A 435 -6.04 19.55 -3.14
C ILE A 435 -6.11 19.25 -1.64
N ASP A 436 -7.25 18.69 -1.21
CA ASP A 436 -7.48 18.17 0.14
C ASP A 436 -7.95 16.70 0.00
N TYR A 437 -7.26 15.78 0.67
CA TYR A 437 -7.53 14.35 0.60
C TYR A 437 -8.66 14.02 1.58
N LYS A 438 -9.80 13.57 1.04
CA LYS A 438 -11.00 13.29 1.84
C LYS A 438 -11.33 11.81 1.86
N TYR A 439 -11.27 11.20 3.03
CA TYR A 439 -11.84 9.87 3.23
C TYR A 439 -13.34 9.97 3.57
N MET A 440 -14.15 10.31 2.56
CA MET A 440 -15.58 10.55 2.67
C MET A 440 -16.37 9.89 1.54
N ARG A 441 -17.67 9.68 1.78
CA ARG A 441 -18.57 9.06 0.81
C ARG A 441 -19.08 10.11 -0.17
N ILE A 442 -19.46 9.67 -1.37
CA ILE A 442 -20.15 10.52 -2.34
C ILE A 442 -21.49 11.01 -1.75
N SER A 443 -22.19 10.11 -1.06
CA SER A 443 -23.47 10.39 -0.41
C SER A 443 -23.41 11.51 0.64
N ASP A 444 -22.25 11.72 1.29
CA ASP A 444 -22.04 12.83 2.23
C ASP A 444 -22.13 14.20 1.51
N TYR A 445 -21.60 14.30 0.28
CA TYR A 445 -21.70 15.52 -0.53
C TYR A 445 -23.06 15.67 -1.21
N GLU A 446 -23.72 14.56 -1.57
CA GLU A 446 -25.05 14.58 -2.17
C GLU A 446 -26.13 15.01 -1.17
N SER A 447 -26.00 14.61 0.10
CA SER A 447 -26.91 14.97 1.18
C SER A 447 -26.61 16.32 1.85
N TYR A 448 -25.47 16.94 1.53
CA TYR A 448 -25.02 18.19 2.14
C TYR A 448 -26.08 19.31 2.15
N SER A 449 -26.30 19.89 3.34
CA SER A 449 -27.12 21.09 3.51
C SER A 449 -26.40 22.13 4.40
N PRO A 450 -26.25 23.40 3.96
CA PRO A 450 -25.59 24.43 4.75
C PRO A 450 -26.39 24.85 6.01
N TYR A 451 -27.66 24.45 6.08
CA TYR A 451 -28.63 24.84 7.11
C TYR A 451 -28.83 23.77 8.18
N GLU A 452 -28.16 22.63 8.08
CA GLU A 452 -28.20 21.62 9.14
C GLU A 452 -27.64 22.19 10.45
N ASN A 453 -28.40 21.98 11.53
CA ASN A 453 -27.99 22.36 12.87
C ASN A 453 -27.14 21.23 13.47
N GLY A 454 -25.90 21.53 13.84
CA GLY A 454 -24.96 20.56 14.41
C GLY A 454 -23.59 20.62 13.73
N GLU A 455 -22.74 19.63 14.03
CA GLU A 455 -21.46 19.44 13.32
C GLU A 455 -21.76 19.02 11.87
N ASN A 456 -21.18 19.76 10.91
CA ASN A 456 -21.32 19.46 9.49
C ASN A 456 -19.93 19.47 8.86
N LYS A 457 -19.33 18.27 8.80
CA LYS A 457 -17.96 18.09 8.30
C LYS A 457 -17.78 18.64 6.88
N VAL A 458 -18.75 18.41 5.99
CA VAL A 458 -18.71 18.91 4.61
C VAL A 458 -18.68 20.45 4.57
N LYS A 459 -19.47 21.11 5.42
CA LYS A 459 -19.48 22.58 5.55
C LYS A 459 -18.12 23.11 6.00
N ASP A 460 -17.56 22.49 7.02
CA ASP A 460 -16.27 22.89 7.60
C ASP A 460 -15.13 22.68 6.59
N ASP A 461 -15.16 21.56 5.86
CA ASP A 461 -14.23 21.26 4.77
C ASP A 461 -14.34 22.27 3.62
N ILE A 462 -15.56 22.60 3.16
CA ILE A 462 -15.78 23.63 2.13
C ILE A 462 -15.22 24.98 2.62
N GLN A 463 -15.52 25.37 3.86
CA GLN A 463 -15.06 26.65 4.40
C GLN A 463 -13.52 26.71 4.47
N LYS A 464 -12.88 25.64 4.98
CA LYS A 464 -11.42 25.50 5.04
C LYS A 464 -10.81 25.65 3.64
N GLN A 465 -11.37 24.95 2.66
CA GLN A 465 -10.89 24.95 1.29
C GLN A 465 -11.02 26.32 0.61
N LEU A 466 -12.16 27.01 0.79
CA LEU A 466 -12.36 28.36 0.25
C LEU A 466 -11.43 29.41 0.88
N ILE A 467 -11.07 29.24 2.16
CA ILE A 467 -10.06 30.08 2.80
C ILE A 467 -8.69 29.87 2.13
N TYR A 468 -8.33 28.62 1.82
CA TYR A 468 -7.08 28.32 1.11
C TYR A 468 -7.03 29.02 -0.25
N GLU A 469 -8.08 28.91 -1.05
CA GLU A 469 -8.17 29.64 -2.32
C GLU A 469 -8.03 31.14 -2.14
N TRP A 470 -8.79 31.71 -1.21
CA TRP A 470 -8.77 33.15 -0.97
C TRP A 470 -7.37 33.64 -0.60
N THR A 471 -6.65 32.92 0.27
CA THR A 471 -5.28 33.31 0.65
C THR A 471 -4.32 33.29 -0.53
N VAL A 472 -4.42 32.29 -1.42
CA VAL A 472 -3.61 32.20 -2.63
C VAL A 472 -3.96 33.33 -3.61
N GLN A 473 -5.24 33.58 -3.86
CA GLN A 473 -5.71 34.64 -4.75
C GLN A 473 -5.25 36.02 -4.28
N GLN A 474 -5.32 36.33 -2.97
CA GLN A 474 -4.90 37.63 -2.44
C GLN A 474 -3.39 37.85 -2.51
N ASN A 475 -2.59 36.82 -2.19
CA ASN A 475 -1.15 36.97 -2.11
C ASN A 475 -0.45 36.84 -3.47
N TRP A 476 -0.92 35.95 -4.34
CA TRP A 476 -0.26 35.65 -5.62
C TRP A 476 -1.00 36.20 -6.84
N LYS A 477 -2.23 36.70 -6.68
CA LYS A 477 -3.10 37.13 -7.79
C LYS A 477 -3.30 36.02 -8.85
N ALA A 478 -3.19 34.77 -8.42
CA ALA A 478 -3.36 33.59 -9.24
C ALA A 478 -4.86 33.23 -9.34
N LYS A 479 -5.23 32.58 -10.44
CA LYS A 479 -6.49 31.83 -10.50
C LYS A 479 -6.33 30.55 -9.69
N THR A 480 -7.38 30.16 -8.98
CA THR A 480 -7.35 28.97 -8.15
C THR A 480 -8.48 28.03 -8.50
N GLU A 481 -8.27 26.77 -8.17
CA GLU A 481 -9.30 25.76 -8.15
C GLU A 481 -9.02 24.77 -7.03
N SER A 482 -10.10 24.28 -6.44
CA SER A 482 -10.04 23.32 -5.36
C SER A 482 -10.57 21.97 -5.75
N GLU A 483 -9.91 20.94 -5.23
CA GLU A 483 -10.29 19.55 -5.43
C GLU A 483 -10.36 18.81 -4.09
N PHE A 484 -11.42 18.02 -3.93
CA PHE A 484 -11.53 16.99 -2.91
C PHE A 484 -11.27 15.64 -3.53
N TRP A 485 -10.20 14.99 -3.10
CA TRP A 485 -9.79 13.67 -3.57
C TRP A 485 -10.39 12.60 -2.68
N ILE A 486 -11.29 11.80 -3.24
CA ILE A 486 -12.00 10.73 -2.52
C ILE A 486 -11.64 9.34 -3.08
N PRO A 487 -11.65 8.29 -2.25
CA PRO A 487 -11.35 6.94 -2.70
C PRO A 487 -12.43 6.42 -3.66
N TYR A 488 -11.98 5.69 -4.68
CA TYR A 488 -12.83 4.96 -5.60
C TYR A 488 -12.15 3.66 -6.02
N PHE A 489 -12.89 2.56 -6.07
CA PHE A 489 -12.38 1.29 -6.59
C PHE A 489 -12.76 1.14 -8.07
N SER A 490 -11.74 0.93 -8.92
CA SER A 490 -11.94 0.51 -10.31
C SER A 490 -10.85 -0.46 -10.72
N ASN A 491 -11.25 -1.45 -11.52
CA ASN A 491 -10.31 -2.38 -12.14
C ASN A 491 -9.64 -1.79 -13.40
N ASP A 492 -10.10 -0.65 -13.91
CA ASP A 492 -9.50 0.01 -15.07
C ASP A 492 -8.25 0.82 -14.64
N PRO A 493 -7.04 0.43 -15.09
CA PRO A 493 -5.81 1.13 -14.75
C PRO A 493 -5.70 2.52 -15.39
N LEU A 494 -6.52 2.85 -16.39
CA LEU A 494 -6.54 4.16 -17.04
C LEU A 494 -7.34 5.20 -16.24
N GLU A 495 -8.10 4.77 -15.23
CA GLU A 495 -8.96 5.63 -14.42
C GLU A 495 -8.27 6.10 -13.13
N PHE A 496 -7.01 6.58 -13.17
CA PHE A 496 -6.37 7.13 -11.95
C PHE A 496 -7.14 8.35 -11.41
N GLU A 497 -7.38 9.32 -12.28
CA GLU A 497 -8.28 10.45 -12.06
C GLU A 497 -9.37 10.43 -13.15
N LYS A 498 -10.66 10.40 -12.77
CA LYS A 498 -11.74 10.60 -13.75
C LYS A 498 -11.85 12.09 -14.11
N ILE A 499 -11.50 12.43 -15.34
CA ILE A 499 -11.27 13.82 -15.80
C ILE A 499 -12.53 14.69 -16.01
N PRO A 500 -13.78 14.19 -16.07
CA PRO A 500 -14.87 15.03 -15.62
C PRO A 500 -15.01 14.86 -14.10
N PRO A 501 -14.77 15.92 -13.30
CA PRO A 501 -15.08 15.87 -11.87
C PRO A 501 -16.53 15.44 -11.68
N LEU A 502 -16.78 14.64 -10.64
CA LEU A 502 -18.10 14.07 -10.42
C LEU A 502 -19.12 15.20 -10.27
N LYS A 503 -20.14 15.22 -11.14
CA LYS A 503 -21.28 16.11 -10.94
C LYS A 503 -22.08 15.58 -9.76
N VAL A 504 -21.84 16.13 -8.58
CA VAL A 504 -22.63 15.86 -7.38
C VAL A 504 -24.03 16.40 -7.64
N ASN A 505 -25.07 15.59 -7.40
CA ASN A 505 -26.47 15.99 -7.54
C ASN A 505 -26.93 16.88 -6.38
N ASN A 506 -26.11 17.87 -5.98
CA ASN A 506 -26.39 18.77 -4.88
C ASN A 506 -26.07 20.23 -5.27
N THR A 507 -27.11 21.06 -5.32
CA THR A 507 -26.96 22.47 -5.74
C THR A 507 -26.21 23.32 -4.71
N HIS A 508 -26.22 22.97 -3.43
CA HIS A 508 -25.49 23.70 -2.39
C HIS A 508 -24.00 23.41 -2.44
N PHE A 509 -23.60 22.15 -2.61
CA PHE A 509 -22.20 21.78 -2.81
C PHE A 509 -21.64 22.42 -4.08
N ASN A 510 -22.37 22.31 -5.20
CA ASN A 510 -21.92 22.84 -6.49
C ASN A 510 -21.74 24.37 -6.51
N LYS A 511 -22.36 25.12 -5.59
CA LYS A 511 -22.11 26.57 -5.43
C LYS A 511 -20.70 26.88 -4.94
N SER A 512 -20.05 25.96 -4.24
CA SER A 512 -18.66 26.13 -3.80
C SER A 512 -17.65 26.08 -4.96
N GLN A 513 -18.05 25.51 -6.11
CA GLN A 513 -17.18 25.23 -7.26
C GLN A 513 -16.00 24.29 -6.97
N ILE A 514 -15.94 23.69 -5.78
CA ILE A 514 -14.95 22.67 -5.45
C ILE A 514 -15.26 21.40 -6.25
N LYS A 515 -14.25 20.88 -6.94
CA LYS A 515 -14.35 19.65 -7.73
C LYS A 515 -14.22 18.43 -6.82
N LEU A 516 -15.09 17.44 -7.02
CA LEU A 516 -14.95 16.13 -6.38
C LEU A 516 -14.26 15.17 -7.36
N VAL A 517 -13.06 14.72 -7.02
CA VAL A 517 -12.20 13.87 -7.86
C VAL A 517 -12.12 12.48 -7.25
N LYS A 518 -12.48 11.48 -8.04
CA LYS A 518 -12.35 10.06 -7.65
C LYS A 518 -10.95 9.59 -7.98
N ILE A 519 -10.24 9.12 -6.96
CA ILE A 519 -8.89 8.60 -7.08
C ILE A 519 -8.92 7.08 -6.96
N ASN A 520 -8.33 6.39 -7.93
CA ASN A 520 -8.34 4.93 -7.95
C ASN A 520 -7.49 4.35 -6.81
N PHE A 521 -8.18 3.80 -5.81
CA PHE A 521 -7.59 3.20 -4.63
C PHE A 521 -6.61 2.08 -4.97
N LYS A 522 -6.94 1.24 -5.96
CA LYS A 522 -6.11 0.09 -6.35
C LYS A 522 -4.75 0.55 -6.87
N ILE A 523 -4.72 1.60 -7.68
CA ILE A 523 -3.48 2.18 -8.23
C ILE A 523 -2.63 2.77 -7.11
N LEU A 524 -3.25 3.54 -6.19
CA LEU A 524 -2.55 4.08 -5.03
C LEU A 524 -1.97 2.97 -4.14
N GLN A 525 -2.77 1.95 -3.83
CA GLN A 525 -2.35 0.81 -3.02
C GLN A 525 -1.17 0.07 -3.64
N ASP A 526 -1.25 -0.27 -4.94
CA ASP A 526 -0.19 -0.98 -5.64
C ASP A 526 1.11 -0.16 -5.69
N PHE A 527 1.01 1.17 -5.89
CA PHE A 527 2.16 2.07 -5.83
C PHE A 527 2.75 2.15 -4.43
N TYR A 528 1.90 2.31 -3.42
CA TYR A 528 2.29 2.47 -2.03
C TYR A 528 3.06 1.27 -1.48
N ILE A 529 2.55 0.06 -1.74
CA ILE A 529 3.22 -1.19 -1.33
C ILE A 529 4.59 -1.31 -2.02
N LYS A 530 4.69 -1.00 -3.32
CA LYS A 530 5.96 -1.05 -4.06
C LYS A 530 7.01 -0.07 -3.51
N GLN A 531 6.59 1.11 -3.08
CA GLN A 531 7.50 2.08 -2.45
C GLN A 531 7.93 1.67 -1.04
N GLY A 532 7.17 0.81 -0.35
CA GLY A 532 7.56 0.26 0.95
C GLY A 532 8.68 -0.78 0.87
N LEU A 533 8.86 -1.40 -0.29
CA LEU A 533 9.89 -2.41 -0.57
C LEU A 533 11.24 -1.80 -1.02
N LEU A 534 11.29 -0.49 -1.26
CA LEU A 534 12.48 0.30 -1.66
C LEU A 534 13.02 1.09 -0.46
#